data_AF-A0A225D720-F1
#
_entry.id   AF-A0A225D720-F1
#
_cell.length_a   1.000
_cell.length_b   1.000
_cell.length_c   1.000
_cell.angle_alpha   90.00
_cell.angle_beta   90.00
_cell.angle_gamma   90.00
#
_symmetry.space_group_name_H-M   'P 1'
#
loop_
_entity.id
_entity.type
_entity.pdbx_description
1 polymer ?
#
loop_
_entity_poly.entity_id
_entity_poly.type
_entity_poly.pdbx_seq_one_letter_code
_entity_poly.pdbx_strand_id
1 'polypeptide(L)'
;MRAGEFLALMAAGYLMTITVETAVLWVGLSRRHPPSVRLAAGVWLTACTYPVVWIVLPPLFASRWQYLLVAETFAPVAECALFWLAFVRGAPPRPAATVRDMAAVAGANLASFAFGELLAAAGWW
;
A
#
# COMPACT_ATOMS: atom_id res chain seq x y z
N MET A 1 -18.37 14.00 -10.60
CA MET A 1 -17.38 14.50 -9.62
C MET A 1 -16.54 15.55 -10.30
N ARG A 2 -16.35 16.72 -9.68
CA ARG A 2 -15.44 17.75 -10.21
C ARG A 2 -13.99 17.34 -9.98
N ALA A 3 -13.06 17.83 -10.80
CA ALA A 3 -11.64 17.48 -10.66
C ALA A 3 -11.07 17.77 -9.27
N GLY A 4 -11.46 18.90 -8.65
CA GLY A 4 -11.03 19.24 -7.28
C GLY A 4 -11.57 18.29 -6.21
N GLU A 5 -12.79 17.78 -6.36
CA GLU A 5 -13.39 16.80 -5.44
C GLU A 5 -12.68 15.45 -5.55
N PHE A 6 -12.35 15.03 -6.78
CA PHE A 6 -11.59 13.81 -7.03
C PHE A 6 -10.20 13.86 -6.37
N LEU A 7 -9.48 14.98 -6.54
CA LEU A 7 -8.16 15.16 -5.93
C LEU A 7 -8.23 15.17 -4.39
N ALA A 8 -9.28 15.79 -3.81
CA ALA A 8 -9.47 15.79 -2.38
C ALA A 8 -9.74 14.38 -1.82
N LEU A 9 -10.60 13.60 -2.49
CA LEU A 9 -10.86 12.20 -2.13
C LEU A 9 -9.61 11.33 -2.28
N MET A 10 -8.86 11.52 -3.36
CA MET A 10 -7.60 10.81 -3.58
C MET A 10 -6.57 11.16 -2.50
N ALA A 11 -6.47 12.43 -2.10
CA ALA A 11 -5.57 12.83 -1.02
C ALA A 11 -6.02 12.27 0.34
N ALA A 12 -7.31 12.30 0.64
CA ALA A 12 -7.85 11.73 1.87
C ALA A 12 -7.63 10.21 1.94
N GLY A 13 -7.90 9.50 0.84
CA GLY A 13 -7.63 8.08 0.72
C GLY A 13 -6.14 7.75 0.88
N TYR A 14 -5.25 8.53 0.26
CA TYR A 14 -3.81 8.38 0.44
C TYR A 14 -3.38 8.54 1.91
N LEU A 15 -3.84 9.60 2.59
CA LEU A 15 -3.52 9.85 4.00
C LEU A 15 -4.01 8.72 4.93
N MET A 16 -5.21 8.21 4.66
CA MET A 16 -5.74 7.04 5.35
C MET A 16 -4.85 5.81 5.11
N THR A 17 -4.55 5.51 3.84
CA THR A 17 -3.74 4.36 3.45
C THR A 17 -2.37 4.39 4.13
N ILE A 18 -1.64 5.50 4.06
CA ILE A 18 -0.32 5.60 4.71
C ILE A 18 -0.41 5.47 6.23
N THR A 19 -1.52 5.91 6.85
CA THR A 19 -1.73 5.79 8.30
C THR A 19 -1.87 4.32 8.70
N VAL A 20 -2.74 3.60 8.01
CA VAL A 20 -2.97 2.16 8.25
C VAL A 20 -1.71 1.37 7.95
N GLU A 21 -1.09 1.60 6.80
CA GLU A 21 0.10 0.86 6.37
C GLU A 21 1.28 1.11 7.30
N THR A 22 1.53 2.36 7.67
CA THR A 22 2.61 2.70 8.60
C THR A 22 2.40 2.02 9.95
N ALA A 23 1.16 1.96 10.46
CA ALA A 23 0.87 1.26 11.71
C ALA A 23 1.17 -0.25 11.62
N VAL A 24 0.75 -0.89 10.52
CA VAL A 24 1.03 -2.32 10.28
C VAL A 24 2.53 -2.57 10.12
N LEU A 25 3.24 -1.75 9.33
CA LEU A 25 4.68 -1.86 9.12
C LEU A 25 5.47 -1.61 10.42
N TRP A 26 4.99 -0.70 11.28
CA TRP A 26 5.61 -0.42 12.56
C TRP A 26 5.64 -1.65 13.48
N VAL A 27 4.62 -2.49 13.42
CA VAL A 27 4.56 -3.73 14.21
C VAL A 27 5.18 -4.91 13.46
N GLY A 28 4.88 -5.02 12.17
CA GLY A 28 5.19 -6.16 11.33
C GLY A 28 6.65 -6.26 10.91
N LEU A 29 7.29 -5.14 10.54
CA LEU A 29 8.67 -5.16 10.04
C LEU A 29 9.64 -5.68 11.10
N SER A 30 10.63 -6.45 10.63
CA SER A 30 11.68 -6.99 11.48
C SER A 30 12.51 -5.89 12.15
N ARG A 31 13.19 -6.24 13.25
CA ARG A 31 14.00 -5.30 14.05
C ARG A 31 15.24 -4.76 13.32
N ARG A 32 15.53 -5.21 12.10
CA ARG A 32 16.65 -4.70 11.30
C ARG A 32 16.40 -3.29 10.75
N HIS A 33 15.14 -2.88 10.68
CA HIS A 33 14.74 -1.60 10.12
C HIS A 33 14.59 -0.54 11.20
N PRO A 34 15.36 0.56 11.15
CA PRO A 34 15.19 1.67 12.08
C PRO A 34 13.82 2.34 11.89
N PRO A 35 13.32 3.09 12.88
CA PRO A 35 12.03 3.78 12.81
C PRO A 35 11.85 4.66 11.55
N SER A 36 12.92 5.32 11.10
CA SER A 36 12.89 6.15 9.88
C SER A 36 12.54 5.35 8.63
N VAL A 37 13.05 4.12 8.48
CA VAL A 37 12.73 3.23 7.37
C VAL A 37 11.27 2.77 7.44
N ARG A 38 10.75 2.53 8.65
CA ARG A 38 9.34 2.12 8.83
C ARG A 38 8.37 3.21 8.38
N LEU A 39 8.65 4.47 8.75
CA LEU A 39 7.88 5.63 8.27
C LEU A 39 8.07 5.86 6.78
N ALA A 40 9.31 5.85 6.30
CA ALA A 40 9.60 6.08 4.89
C ALA A 40 8.93 5.02 4.00
N ALA A 41 8.96 3.75 4.39
CA ALA A 41 8.29 2.67 3.67
C ALA A 41 6.77 2.89 3.60
N GLY A 42 6.13 3.22 4.73
CA GLY A 42 4.68 3.44 4.76
C GLY A 42 4.19 4.64 3.94
N VAL A 43 5.06 5.61 3.65
CA VAL A 43 4.71 6.76 2.78
C VAL A 43 5.11 6.51 1.33
N TRP A 44 6.34 6.04 1.12
CA TRP A 44 6.97 5.91 -0.20
C TRP A 44 6.35 4.81 -1.06
N LEU A 45 6.08 3.65 -0.47
CA LEU A 45 5.52 2.51 -1.21
C LEU A 45 4.16 2.88 -1.80
N THR A 46 3.27 3.40 -0.95
CA THR A 46 1.96 3.91 -1.34
C THR A 46 2.07 5.05 -2.36
N ALA A 47 3.04 5.96 -2.21
CA ALA A 47 3.22 7.06 -3.16
C ALA A 47 3.53 6.55 -4.58
N CYS A 48 4.20 5.40 -4.70
CA CYS A 48 4.50 4.78 -5.98
C CYS A 48 3.32 3.98 -6.57
N THR A 49 2.53 3.30 -5.74
CA THR A 49 1.48 2.37 -6.19
C THR A 49 0.10 3.01 -6.29
N TYR A 50 -0.23 3.93 -5.39
CA TYR A 50 -1.55 4.53 -5.25
C TYR A 50 -2.02 5.30 -6.51
N PRO A 51 -1.19 6.13 -7.17
CA PRO A 51 -1.59 6.78 -8.41
C PRO A 51 -1.94 5.80 -9.53
N VAL A 52 -1.25 4.64 -9.58
CA VAL A 52 -1.55 3.61 -10.56
C VAL A 52 -2.94 3.02 -10.30
N VAL A 53 -3.25 2.71 -9.04
CA VAL A 53 -4.55 2.15 -8.65
C VAL A 53 -5.69 3.14 -8.88
N TRP A 54 -5.50 4.44 -8.61
CA TRP A 54 -6.55 5.45 -8.73
C TRP A 54 -6.74 6.04 -10.13
N ILE A 55 -5.66 6.13 -10.91
CA ILE A 55 -5.68 6.87 -12.19
C ILE A 55 -5.53 5.92 -13.37
N VAL A 56 -4.61 4.95 -13.28
CA VAL A 56 -4.22 4.11 -14.43
C VAL A 56 -5.12 2.90 -14.57
N LEU A 57 -5.40 2.18 -13.48
CA LEU A 57 -6.18 0.94 -13.53
C LEU A 57 -7.66 1.12 -13.86
N PRO A 58 -8.42 2.07 -13.28
CA PRO A 58 -9.87 2.14 -13.47
C PRO A 58 -10.35 2.20 -14.93
N PRO A 59 -9.75 2.99 -15.84
CA PRO A 59 -10.21 3.04 -17.23
C PRO A 59 -9.93 1.76 -18.02
N LEU A 60 -9.11 0.83 -17.51
CA LEU A 60 -8.78 -0.43 -18.19
C LEU A 60 -9.81 -1.53 -17.96
N PHE A 61 -10.75 -1.34 -17.03
CA PHE A 61 -11.71 -2.38 -16.63
C PHE A 61 -13.15 -1.86 -16.71
N ALA A 62 -14.01 -2.61 -17.40
CA ALA A 62 -15.45 -2.36 -17.39
C ALA A 62 -16.13 -2.90 -16.13
N SER A 63 -15.51 -3.86 -15.45
CA SER A 63 -16.08 -4.56 -14.29
C SER A 63 -15.32 -4.24 -13.00
N ARG A 64 -16.05 -3.80 -11.97
CA ARG A 64 -15.47 -3.49 -10.64
C ARG A 64 -14.70 -4.67 -10.05
N TRP A 65 -15.21 -5.89 -10.17
CA TRP A 65 -14.52 -7.05 -9.57
C TRP A 65 -13.18 -7.34 -10.26
N GLN A 66 -13.09 -7.14 -11.57
CA GLN A 66 -11.83 -7.32 -12.32
C GLN A 66 -10.81 -6.27 -11.90
N TYR A 67 -11.25 -5.01 -11.79
CA TYR A 67 -10.45 -3.92 -11.27
C TYR A 67 -9.91 -4.25 -9.87
N LEU A 68 -10.79 -4.67 -8.94
CA LEU A 68 -10.38 -4.98 -7.57
C LEU A 68 -9.39 -6.14 -7.52
N LEU A 69 -9.68 -7.25 -8.21
CA LEU A 69 -8.78 -8.40 -8.25
C LEU A 69 -7.38 -8.02 -8.76
N VAL A 70 -7.32 -7.20 -9.82
CA VAL A 70 -6.04 -6.74 -10.37
C VAL A 70 -5.36 -5.77 -9.41
N ALA A 71 -6.08 -4.82 -8.81
CA ALA A 71 -5.51 -3.87 -7.86
C ALA A 71 -4.97 -4.57 -6.60
N GLU A 72 -5.73 -5.50 -6.02
CA GLU A 72 -5.38 -6.33 -4.86
C GLU A 72 -4.19 -7.26 -5.13
N THR A 73 -3.91 -7.59 -6.39
CA THR A 73 -2.72 -8.37 -6.75
C THR A 73 -1.54 -7.45 -7.07
N PHE A 74 -1.77 -6.41 -7.85
CA PHE A 74 -0.75 -5.47 -8.32
C PHE A 74 -0.08 -4.74 -7.16
N ALA A 75 -0.88 -4.12 -6.28
CA ALA A 75 -0.35 -3.26 -5.23
C ALA A 75 0.59 -4.01 -4.27
N PRO A 76 0.22 -5.14 -3.64
CA PRO A 76 1.13 -5.81 -2.70
C PRO A 76 2.36 -6.40 -3.40
N VAL A 77 2.25 -6.86 -4.65
CA VAL A 77 3.41 -7.36 -5.42
C VAL A 77 4.37 -6.21 -5.73
N ALA A 78 3.86 -5.08 -6.23
CA ALA A 78 4.65 -3.90 -6.54
C ALA A 78 5.31 -3.33 -5.28
N GLU A 79 4.59 -3.23 -4.16
CA GLU A 79 5.13 -2.73 -2.90
C GLU A 79 6.19 -3.67 -2.31
N CYS A 80 5.99 -4.99 -2.36
CA CYS A 80 7.03 -5.94 -1.96
C CYS A 80 8.30 -5.78 -2.80
N ALA A 81 8.16 -5.65 -4.12
CA ALA A 81 9.29 -5.45 -5.03
C ALA A 81 10.02 -4.12 -4.75
N LEU A 82 9.27 -3.03 -4.61
CA LEU A 82 9.79 -1.70 -4.30
C LEU A 82 10.49 -1.68 -2.93
N PHE A 83 9.88 -2.28 -1.90
CA PHE A 83 10.47 -2.38 -0.57
C PHE A 83 11.76 -3.19 -0.60
N TRP A 84 11.76 -4.33 -1.32
CA TRP A 84 12.95 -5.13 -1.46
C TRP A 84 14.08 -4.35 -2.13
N LEU A 85 13.78 -3.67 -3.24
CA LEU A 85 14.76 -2.86 -3.98
C LEU A 85 15.32 -1.71 -3.14
N ALA A 86 14.47 -1.00 -2.41
CA ALA A 86 14.84 0.21 -1.68
C ALA A 86 15.50 -0.09 -0.32
N PHE A 87 15.06 -1.12 0.40
CA PHE A 87 15.41 -1.30 1.81
C PHE A 87 16.03 -2.66 2.16
N VAL A 88 16.01 -3.66 1.26
CA VAL A 88 16.50 -5.02 1.55
C VAL A 88 17.69 -5.43 0.70
N ARG A 89 17.70 -5.12 -0.61
CA ARG A 89 18.69 -5.63 -1.57
C ARG A 89 20.15 -5.35 -1.18
N GLY A 90 20.41 -4.18 -0.59
CA GLY A 90 21.75 -3.77 -0.14
C GLY A 90 22.13 -4.20 1.28
N ALA A 91 21.22 -4.84 2.02
CA ALA A 91 21.45 -5.24 3.40
C ALA A 91 22.04 -6.66 3.51
N PRO A 92 22.73 -7.00 4.62
CA PRO A 92 23.21 -8.36 4.85
C PRO A 92 22.08 -9.40 4.73
N PRO A 93 22.33 -10.55 4.06
CA PRO A 93 21.29 -11.52 3.77
C PRO A 93 20.73 -12.13 5.07
N ARG A 94 19.42 -11.99 5.25
CA ARG A 94 18.65 -12.58 6.34
C ARG A 94 17.32 -13.11 5.79
N PRO A 95 17.27 -14.36 5.29
CA PRO A 95 16.11 -14.89 4.58
C PRO A 95 14.82 -14.85 5.41
N ALA A 96 14.87 -15.32 6.66
CA ALA A 96 13.71 -15.31 7.56
C ALA A 96 13.18 -13.89 7.84
N ALA A 97 14.09 -12.92 8.05
CA ALA A 97 13.71 -11.52 8.22
C ALA A 97 13.11 -10.92 6.93
N THR A 98 13.62 -11.33 5.77
CA THR A 98 13.13 -10.87 4.48
C THR A 98 11.73 -11.40 4.20
N VAL A 99 11.46 -12.68 4.44
CA VAL A 99 10.11 -13.24 4.33
C VAL A 99 9.13 -12.54 5.26
N ARG A 100 9.52 -12.31 6.52
CA ARG A 100 8.72 -11.54 7.47
C ARG A 100 8.42 -10.13 6.97
N ASP A 101 9.42 -9.44 6.43
CA ASP A 101 9.23 -8.08 5.93
C ASP A 101 8.31 -8.04 4.71
N MET A 102 8.44 -8.99 3.77
CA MET A 102 7.51 -9.09 2.63
C MET A 102 6.08 -9.36 3.11
N ALA A 103 5.91 -10.27 4.07
CA ALA A 103 4.60 -10.55 4.66
C ALA A 103 4.01 -9.32 5.37
N ALA A 104 4.84 -8.52 6.05
CA ALA A 104 4.41 -7.28 6.69
C ALA A 104 3.98 -6.22 5.66
N VAL A 105 4.71 -6.08 4.55
CA VAL A 105 4.35 -5.15 3.46
C VAL A 105 3.05 -5.57 2.79
N ALA A 106 2.93 -6.83 2.38
CA ALA A 106 1.69 -7.34 1.80
C ALA A 106 0.51 -7.21 2.78
N GLY A 107 0.72 -7.53 4.06
CA GLY A 107 -0.29 -7.40 5.10
C GLY A 107 -0.70 -5.95 5.35
N ALA A 108 0.23 -4.98 5.26
CA ALA A 108 -0.08 -3.56 5.37
C ALA A 108 -1.01 -3.11 4.24
N ASN A 109 -0.68 -3.47 2.99
CA ASN A 109 -1.47 -3.15 1.82
C ASN A 109 -2.88 -3.77 1.88
N LEU A 110 -2.98 -5.06 2.24
CA LEU A 110 -4.28 -5.72 2.40
C LEU A 110 -5.11 -5.09 3.53
N ALA A 111 -4.48 -4.67 4.62
CA ALA A 111 -5.17 -4.00 5.73
C ALA A 111 -5.72 -2.63 5.33
N SER A 112 -4.95 -1.84 4.57
CA SER A 112 -5.39 -0.52 4.09
C SER A 112 -6.51 -0.65 3.08
N PHE A 113 -6.44 -1.63 2.18
CA PHE A 113 -7.51 -1.96 1.25
C PHE A 113 -8.80 -2.39 1.98
N ALA A 114 -8.70 -3.34 2.91
CA ALA A 114 -9.85 -3.81 3.69
C ALA A 114 -10.50 -2.68 4.49
N PHE A 115 -9.70 -1.80 5.09
CA PHE A 115 -10.20 -0.63 5.79
C PHE A 115 -10.91 0.35 4.84
N GLY A 116 -10.38 0.56 3.63
CA GLY A 116 -11.04 1.36 2.61
C GLY A 116 -12.40 0.81 2.17
N GLU A 117 -12.52 -0.51 1.99
CA GLU A 117 -13.80 -1.16 1.65
C GLU A 117 -14.80 -1.07 2.80
N LEU A 118 -14.35 -1.14 4.07
CA LEU A 118 -15.23 -0.93 5.23
C LEU A 118 -15.82 0.49 5.27
N LEU A 119 -15.01 1.50 4.96
CA LEU A 119 -15.49 2.90 4.88
C LEU A 119 -16.46 3.10 3.73
N ALA A 120 -16.19 2.50 2.57
CA ALA A 120 -17.12 2.51 1.43
C ALA A 120 -18.46 1.84 1.78
N ALA A 121 -18.41 0.67 2.43
CA ALA A 121 -19.61 -0.02 2.89
C ALA A 121 -20.41 0.77 3.94
N ALA A 122 -19.73 1.60 4.74
CA ALA A 122 -20.34 2.51 5.70
C ALA A 122 -20.86 3.83 5.06
N GLY A 123 -20.67 4.03 3.75
CA GLY A 123 -21.14 5.20 3.00
C GLY A 123 -20.30 6.46 3.19
N TRP A 124 -19.02 6.32 3.60
CA TRP A 124 -18.12 7.47 3.78
C TRP A 124 -17.58 8.01 2.45
N TRP A 125 -17.59 7.19 1.40
CA TRP A 125 -17.35 7.53 0.00
C TRP A 125 -17.92 6.45 -0.91
#